data_AF-A0A532V222-F1
#
_entry.id   AF-A0A532V222-F1
#
_cell.length_a   1.000
_cell.length_b   1.000
_cell.length_c   1.000
_cell.angle_alpha   90.00
_cell.angle_beta   90.00
_cell.angle_gamma   90.00
#
_symmetry.space_group_name_H-M   'P 1'
#
loop_
_entity.id
_entity.type
_entity.pdbx_description
1 polymer ?
#
loop_
_entity_poly.entity_id
_entity_poly.type
_entity_poly.pdbx_seq_one_letter_code
_entity_poly.pdbx_strand_id
1 'polypeptide(L)' 'MKDKTLSFEKALERLEEIVSLLEESNPSLDEALSLFEEGKELIDLGSKKLEVVEQKLKTLAAPDES' A
#
# COMPACT_ATOMS: atom_id res chain seq x y z
N MET A 1 0.79 -7.94 -17.66
CA MET A 1 0.07 -7.81 -16.37
C MET A 1 0.94 -8.08 -15.13
N LYS A 2 2.29 -8.16 -15.23
CA LYS A 2 3.16 -8.46 -14.07
C LYS A 2 3.59 -7.23 -13.26
N ASP A 3 3.53 -6.03 -13.84
CA ASP A 3 4.07 -4.80 -13.20
C ASP A 3 3.18 -4.25 -12.07
N LYS A 4 1.87 -4.56 -12.10
CA LYS A 4 0.93 -4.08 -11.07
C LYS A 4 0.98 -4.90 -9.79
N THR A 5 1.26 -6.19 -9.81
CA THR A 5 1.41 -6.97 -8.57
C THR A 5 2.72 -6.64 -7.86
N LEU A 6 3.81 -6.52 -8.63
CA LEU A 6 5.12 -6.10 -8.12
C LEU A 6 5.08 -4.78 -7.34
N SER A 7 4.24 -3.82 -7.74
CA SER A 7 4.15 -2.53 -7.02
C SER A 7 3.33 -2.57 -5.74
N PHE A 8 2.45 -3.56 -5.54
CA PHE A 8 1.73 -3.70 -4.27
C PHE A 8 2.56 -4.49 -3.25
N GLU A 9 3.16 -5.60 -3.69
CA GLU A 9 4.06 -6.41 -2.86
C GLU A 9 5.26 -5.58 -2.38
N LYS A 10 5.86 -4.76 -3.25
CA LYS A 10 6.93 -3.82 -2.85
C LYS A 10 6.48 -2.76 -1.85
N ALA A 11 5.23 -2.28 -1.95
CA ALA A 11 4.70 -1.31 -1.00
C ALA A 11 4.49 -1.95 0.38
N LEU A 12 4.09 -3.21 0.42
CA LEU A 12 4.00 -4.00 1.64
C LEU A 12 5.38 -4.28 2.24
N GLU A 13 6.33 -4.75 1.44
CA GLU A 13 7.72 -5.00 1.86
C GLU A 13 8.34 -3.73 2.47
N ARG A 14 8.14 -2.58 1.81
CA ARG A 14 8.61 -1.30 2.34
C ARG A 14 7.91 -0.90 3.65
N LEU A 15 6.63 -1.19 3.80
CA LEU A 15 5.91 -0.91 5.04
C LEU A 15 6.45 -1.78 6.20
N GLU A 16 6.79 -3.03 5.94
CA GLU A 16 7.43 -3.94 6.92
C GLU A 16 8.83 -3.44 7.33
N GLU A 17 9.62 -2.93 6.37
CA GLU A 17 10.90 -2.28 6.66
C GLU A 17 10.71 -1.03 7.54
N ILE A 18 9.72 -0.18 7.21
CA ILE A 18 9.41 1.03 7.99
C ILE A 18 9.04 0.67 9.43
N VAL A 19 8.19 -0.35 9.63
CA VAL A 19 7.83 -0.82 10.97
C VAL A 19 9.06 -1.31 11.72
N SER A 20 9.93 -2.09 11.06
CA SER A 20 11.17 -2.57 11.67
C SER A 20 12.08 -1.42 12.10
N LEU A 21 12.26 -0.40 11.24
CA LEU A 21 13.08 0.79 11.53
C LEU A 21 12.49 1.65 12.65
N LEU A 22 11.16 1.70 12.79
CA LEU A 22 10.49 2.41 13.88
C LEU A 22 10.58 1.66 15.22
N GLU A 23 10.73 0.33 15.19
CA GLU A 23 10.91 -0.52 16.36
C GLU A 23 12.37 -0.59 16.84
N GLU A 24 13.34 -0.19 16.01
CA GLU A 24 14.74 -0.07 16.41
C GLU A 24 14.91 0.94 17.56
N SER A 25 15.94 0.75 18.38
CA SER A 25 16.01 1.26 19.75
C SER A 25 15.91 2.79 19.89
N ASN A 26 16.18 3.58 18.84
CA ASN A 26 16.11 5.03 18.90
C ASN A 26 16.24 5.73 17.52
N PRO A 27 15.26 5.64 16.60
CA PRO A 27 15.22 6.56 15.46
C PRO A 27 15.16 8.00 15.98
N SER A 28 15.87 8.91 15.33
CA SER A 28 15.71 10.34 15.65
C SER A 28 14.28 10.80 15.35
N LEU A 29 13.84 11.89 16.00
CA LEU A 29 12.49 12.41 15.80
C LEU A 29 12.20 12.68 14.30
N ASP A 30 13.17 13.25 13.60
CA ASP A 30 13.05 13.57 12.17
C ASP A 30 12.97 12.29 11.31
N GLU A 31 13.76 11.26 11.63
CA GLU A 31 13.68 9.96 10.96
C GLU A 31 12.34 9.28 11.21
N ALA A 32 11.86 9.27 12.46
CA ALA A 32 10.57 8.69 12.81
C ALA A 32 9.41 9.40 12.09
N LEU A 33 9.47 10.73 11.98
CA LEU A 33 8.50 11.53 11.22
C LEU A 33 8.54 11.19 9.73
N SER A 34 9.72 11.12 9.13
CA SER A 34 9.89 10.77 7.71
C SER A 34 9.38 9.36 7.40
N LEU A 35 9.70 8.39 8.26
CA LEU A 35 9.26 6.99 8.13
C LEU A 35 7.74 6.87 8.25
N PHE A 36 7.14 7.63 9.18
CA PHE A 36 5.70 7.66 9.36
C PHE A 36 4.97 8.28 8.15
N GLU A 37 5.48 9.38 7.62
CA GLU A 37 4.93 10.01 6.41
C GLU A 37 4.99 9.06 5.21
N GLU A 38 6.13 8.40 5.00
CA GLU A 38 6.30 7.41 3.94
C GLU A 38 5.31 6.24 4.11
N GLY A 39 5.19 5.69 5.33
CA GLY A 39 4.25 4.61 5.62
C GLY A 39 2.80 4.99 5.31
N LYS A 40 2.40 6.22 5.64
CA LYS A 40 1.06 6.74 5.34
C LYS A 40 0.80 6.83 3.84
N GLU A 41 1.76 7.33 3.05
CA GLU A 41 1.63 7.40 1.60
C GLU A 41 1.49 6.01 0.95
N LEU A 42 2.24 5.03 1.44
CA LEU A 42 2.15 3.65 0.97
C LEU A 42 0.78 3.03 1.26
N ILE A 43 0.22 3.26 2.46
CA ILE A 43 -1.12 2.80 2.83
C ILE A 43 -2.20 3.45 1.95
N ASP A 44 -2.10 4.76 1.71
CA ASP A 44 -3.03 5.49 0.84
C ASP A 44 -3.00 4.96 -0.60
N LEU A 45 -1.79 4.70 -1.13
CA LEU A 45 -1.60 4.10 -2.45
C LEU A 45 -2.18 2.68 -2.52
N GLY A 46 -1.92 1.86 -1.51
CA GLY A 46 -2.46 0.50 -1.41
C GLY A 46 -3.99 0.50 -1.40
N SER A 47 -4.59 1.37 -0.59
CA SER A 47 -6.04 1.50 -0.45
C SER A 47 -6.71 1.91 -1.76
N LYS A 48 -6.18 2.93 -2.45
CA LYS A 48 -6.67 3.36 -3.77
C LYS A 48 -6.60 2.25 -4.80
N LYS A 49 -5.55 1.43 -4.75
CA LYS A 49 -5.37 0.33 -5.70
C LYS A 49 -6.37 -0.79 -5.45
N LEU A 50 -6.65 -1.11 -4.19
CA LEU A 50 -7.68 -2.08 -3.82
C LEU A 50 -9.07 -1.59 -4.25
N GLU A 51 -9.38 -0.32 -4.05
CA GLU A 51 -10.64 0.28 -4.50
C GLU A 51 -10.84 0.15 -6.02
N VAL A 52 -9.81 0.44 -6.81
CA VAL A 52 -9.85 0.26 -8.27
C VAL A 52 -10.07 -1.19 -8.67
N VAL A 53 -9.47 -2.14 -7.95
CA VAL A 53 -9.68 -3.58 -8.20
C VAL A 53 -11.11 -3.97 -7.84
N GLU A 54 -11.61 -3.53 -6.69
CA GLU A 54 -12.98 -3.80 -6.23
C GLU A 54 -14.02 -3.25 -7.23
N GLN A 55 -13.84 -2.01 -7.71
CA GLN A 55 -14.71 -1.43 -8.73
C GLN A 55 -14.73 -2.26 -10.01
N LYS A 56 -13.57 -2.70 -10.49
CA LYS A 56 -13.49 -3.56 -11.69
C LYS A 56 -14.17 -4.89 -11.47
N LEU A 57 -14.01 -5.51 -10.30
CA LEU A 57 -14.69 -6.75 -9.95
C LEU A 57 -16.20 -6.56 -9.93
N LYS A 58 -16.71 -5.44 -9.38
CA LYS A 58 -18.13 -5.10 -9.41
C LYS A 58 -18.66 -4.95 -10.83
N THR A 59 -17.94 -4.29 -11.73
CA THR A 59 -18.34 -4.17 -13.14
C THR A 59 -18.36 -5.52 -13.86
N LEU A 60 -17.41 -6.41 -13.57
CA LEU A 60 -17.33 -7.75 -14.18
C LEU A 60 -18.35 -8.74 -13.60
N ALA A 61 -18.72 -8.57 -12.33
CA ALA A 61 -19.69 -9.42 -11.64
C ALA A 61 -21.13 -8.94 -11.81
N ALA A 62 -21.36 -7.75 -12.39
CA ALA A 62 -22.68 -7.33 -12.82
C ALA A 62 -23.12 -8.28 -13.94
N PRO A 63 -24.19 -9.08 -13.75
CA PRO A 63 -24.71 -9.89 -14.83
C PRO A 63 -25.12 -8.96 -15.97
N ASP A 64 -24.74 -9.32 -17.19
CA ASP A 64 -25.35 -8.81 -18.42
C ASP A 64 -26.86 -9.06 -18.32
N GLU A 65 -27.62 -8.11 -17.78
CA GLU A 65 -29.06 -8.05 -17.99
C GLU A 65 -29.25 -7.56 -19.43
N SER A 66 -29.28 -8.51 -20.37
CA SER A 66 -29.72 -8.34 -21.76
C SER A 66 -30.37 -9.61 -22.27
#